data_AF-A0A352SMJ6-F1
#
_entry.id   AF-A0A352SMJ6-F1
#
_cell.length_a   1.000
_cell.length_b   1.000
_cell.length_c   1.000
_cell.angle_alpha   90.00
_cell.angle_beta   90.00
_cell.angle_gamma   90.00
#
_symmetry.space_group_name_H-M   'P 1'
#
loop_
_entity.id
_entity.type
_entity.pdbx_description
1 polymer ?
#
loop_
_entity_poly.entity_id
_entity_poly.type
_entity_poly.pdbx_seq_one_letter_code
_entity_poly.pdbx_strand_id
1 'polypeptide(L)' 'WTKRRTGEGKRVFLMAPIHHHFEKLGWSEPKIVVRFWILAILMGLLSLLTLKLR' A
#
# COMPACT_ATOMS: atom_id res chain seq x y z
N TRP A 1 15.24 -12.33 -4.13
CA TRP A 1 15.81 -11.02 -4.50
C TRP A 1 16.78 -10.51 -3.45
N THR A 2 16.36 -10.28 -2.19
CA THR A 2 17.25 -9.85 -1.09
C THR A 2 18.40 -10.82 -0.80
N LYS A 3 18.13 -12.12 -0.72
CA LYS A 3 19.17 -13.16 -0.51
C LYS A 3 20.29 -13.15 -1.56
N ARG A 4 19.98 -12.78 -2.82
CA ARG A 4 20.99 -12.68 -3.90
C ARG A 4 21.81 -11.38 -3.86
N ARG A 5 21.30 -10.31 -3.23
CA ARG A 5 22.00 -9.02 -3.12
C ARG A 5 22.76 -8.83 -1.81
N THR A 6 22.27 -9.38 -0.70
CA THR A 6 22.79 -9.11 0.65
C THR A 6 23.20 -10.37 1.40
N GLY A 7 23.24 -11.54 0.76
CA GLY A 7 23.51 -12.84 1.38
C GLY A 7 22.36 -13.41 2.22
N GLU A 8 21.48 -12.56 2.75
CA GLU A 8 20.35 -12.93 3.62
C GLU A 8 18.98 -12.60 3.00
N GLY A 9 18.00 -13.47 3.22
CA GLY A 9 16.62 -13.26 2.79
C GLY A 9 15.88 -12.30 3.72
N LYS A 10 16.03 -10.99 3.52
CA LYS A 10 15.27 -9.97 4.28
C LYS A 10 13.91 -9.72 3.62
N ARG A 11 12.85 -9.63 4.44
CA ARG A 11 11.50 -9.23 4.02
C ARG A 11 11.34 -7.74 4.25
N VAL A 12 10.79 -7.02 3.26
CA VAL A 12 10.48 -5.58 3.39
C VAL A 12 9.16 -5.36 4.11
N PHE A 13 8.14 -6.16 3.78
CA PHE A 13 6.85 -6.17 4.46
C PHE A 13 6.72 -7.40 5.35
N LEU A 14 6.02 -7.26 6.47
CA LEU A 14 5.65 -8.40 7.34
C LEU A 14 4.84 -9.46 6.59
N MET A 15 4.00 -9.02 5.64
CA MET A 15 3.25 -9.83 4.69
C MET A 15 2.91 -8.96 3.48
N ALA A 16 2.87 -9.54 2.29
CA ALA A 16 2.36 -8.89 1.08
C ALA A 16 1.12 -9.69 0.62
N PRO A 17 0.05 -9.05 0.12
CA PRO A 17 -0.08 -7.61 -0.21
C PRO A 17 -0.12 -6.66 1.00
N ILE A 18 -0.05 -5.36 0.72
CA ILE A 18 0.14 -4.33 1.75
C ILE A 18 -1.00 -4.23 2.79
N HIS A 19 -2.23 -4.64 2.46
CA HIS A 19 -3.32 -4.63 3.46
C HIS A 19 -3.06 -5.67 4.57
N HIS A 20 -2.56 -6.86 4.23
CA HIS A 20 -2.16 -7.86 5.22
C HIS A 20 -0.95 -7.42 6.07
N HIS A 21 -0.11 -6.51 5.56
CA HIS A 21 0.93 -5.89 6.37
C HIS A 21 0.32 -5.11 7.54
N PHE A 22 -0.75 -4.35 7.30
CA PHE A 22 -1.45 -3.59 8.34
C PHE A 22 -2.27 -4.48 9.27
N GLU A 23 -2.83 -5.58 8.78
CA GLU A 23 -3.48 -6.58 9.64
C GLU A 23 -2.48 -7.21 10.61
N LYS A 24 -1.28 -7.57 10.13
CA LYS A 24 -0.20 -8.07 11.01
C LYS A 24 0.34 -7.03 12.00
N LEU A 25 0.14 -5.75 11.74
CA LEU A 25 0.44 -4.66 12.67
C LEU A 25 -0.69 -4.44 13.71
N GLY A 26 -1.75 -5.25 13.69
CA GLY A 26 -2.84 -5.22 14.66
C GLY A 26 -3.98 -4.26 14.29
N TRP A 27 -4.08 -3.82 13.04
CA TRP A 27 -5.21 -3.00 12.62
C TRP A 27 -6.42 -3.87 12.28
N SER A 28 -7.61 -3.39 12.62
CA SER A 28 -8.86 -4.03 12.21
C SER A 28 -9.08 -3.86 10.71
N GLU A 29 -9.57 -4.91 10.06
CA GLU A 29 -9.81 -4.95 8.62
C GLU A 29 -10.67 -3.76 8.12
N PRO A 30 -11.79 -3.38 8.79
CA PRO A 30 -12.58 -2.22 8.33
C PRO A 30 -11.80 -0.91 8.37
N LYS A 31 -10.90 -0.75 9.35
CA LYS A 31 -10.06 0.46 9.48
C LYS A 31 -9.08 0.56 8.31
N ILE A 32 -8.54 -0.57 7.85
CA ILE A 32 -7.62 -0.62 6.71
C ILE A 32 -8.38 -0.26 5.44
N VAL A 33 -9.54 -0.89 5.19
CA VAL A 33 -10.36 -0.65 3.99
C VAL A 33 -10.73 0.82 3.85
N VAL A 34 -11.25 1.45 4.91
CA VAL A 34 -11.65 2.87 4.88
C VAL A 34 -10.46 3.79 4.58
N ARG A 35 -9.28 3.51 5.15
CA ARG A 35 -8.07 4.31 4.88
C ARG A 35 -7.60 4.18 3.44
N PHE A 36 -7.69 2.98 2.86
CA PHE A 36 -7.35 2.77 1.45
C PHE A 36 -8.34 3.46 0.50
N TRP A 37 -9.62 3.54 0.85
CA TRP A 37 -10.60 4.31 0.07
C TRP A 37 -10.30 5.80 0.06
N ILE A 38 -9.91 6.38 1.20
CA ILE A 38 -9.51 7.80 1.28
C ILE A 38 -8.32 8.06 0.33
N LEU A 39 -7.31 7.19 0.36
CA LEU A 39 -6.16 7.29 -0.55
C LEU A 39 -6.57 7.12 -2.02
N ALA A 40 -7.45 6.17 -2.34
CA ALA A 40 -7.93 5.95 -3.70
C ALA A 40 -8.67 7.17 -4.26
N ILE A 41 -9.54 7.80 -3.46
CA ILE A 41 -10.27 9.02 -3.85
C ILE A 41 -9.30 10.18 -4.05
N LEU A 42 -8.36 10.40 -3.11
CA LEU A 42 -7.35 11.46 -3.23
C LEU A 42 -6.50 11.32 -4.49
N MET A 43 -6.00 10.11 -4.76
CA MET A 43 -5.23 9.84 -5.98
C MET A 43 -6.09 9.94 -7.25
N GLY A 44 -7.36 9.54 -7.17
CA GLY A 44 -8.32 9.70 -8.26
C GLY A 44 -8.56 11.18 -8.61
N LEU A 45 -8.78 12.03 -7.61
CA LEU A 45 -8.91 13.47 -7.79
C LEU A 45 -7.63 14.10 -8.35
N LEU A 46 -6.46 13.72 -7.82
CA LEU A 46 -5.17 14.15 -8.36
C LEU A 46 -4.99 13.75 -9.83
N SER A 47 -5.41 12.54 -10.20
CA SER A 47 -5.36 12.05 -11.58
C SER A 47 -6.25 12.91 -12.50
N LEU A 48 -7.48 13.21 -12.06
CA LEU A 48 -8.41 14.07 -12.81
C LEU A 48 -7.90 15.51 -12.96
N LEU A 49 -7.28 16.08 -11.92
CA LEU A 49 -6.67 17.41 -11.98
C LEU A 49 -5.45 17.45 -12.92
N THR A 50 -4.68 16.36 -12.97
CA THR A 50 -3.49 16.25 -13.83
C THR A 50 -3.86 16.00 -15.29
N LEU A 51 -5.02 15.38 -15.55
CA LEU A 51 -5.55 15.23 -16.89
C LEU A 51 -5.83 16.63 -17.46
N LYS A 52 -4.91 17.13 -18.30
CA LYS A 52 -5.15 18.31 -19.13
C LYS A 52 -6.33 17.99 -20.05
N LEU A 53 -7.52 18.41 -19.65
CA LEU A 53 -8.68 18.54 -20.51
C LEU A 53 -8.47 19.78 -21.40
N ARG A 54 -7.63 19.63 -22.44
CA ARG A 54 -7.53 20.58 -23.54
C ARG A 54 -7.37 19.82 -24.84
#